data_AF-A0A6L9LDU5-F1
#
_entry.id   AF-A0A6L9LDU5-F1
#
_cell.length_a   1.000
_cell.length_b   1.000
_cell.length_c   1.000
_cell.angle_alpha   90.00
_cell.angle_beta   90.00
_cell.angle_gamma   90.00
#
_symmetry.space_group_name_H-M   'P 1'
#
loop_
_entity.id
_entity.type
_entity.pdbx_description
1 polymer ?
#
loop_
_entity_poly.entity_id
_entity_poly.type
_entity_poly.pdbx_seq_one_letter_code
_entity_poly.pdbx_strand_id
1 'polypeptide(L)'
;MALTNEQIEKLEMRAKGILPESDAQELDQQLEESSELQKEANEHIDLYFALKALSLKPALQKIHEDLAAEGAFDGDPGNSESDVKVVPLKQPLQINWGWLIAASVFLCVFGIGILNFNHQRNDRLYARYASTLSEAYTADANTLGGFTQKGKEVFYYENFRKGVSLLQHNQPDKAIPLLKAASQSSNPKIQEDSEWFLTLAYLKNHDRSSAKKYATKIAGSTGHRFNDNAKHLQSDL
;
A
#
# COMPACT_ATOMS: atom_id res chain seq x y z
N MET A 1 15.45 29.65 17.18
CA MET A 1 14.46 30.75 17.28
C MET A 1 13.08 30.11 17.24
N ALA A 2 12.16 30.43 18.16
CA ALA A 2 10.86 29.74 18.22
C ALA A 2 9.91 30.18 17.08
N LEU A 3 9.07 29.27 16.60
CA LEU A 3 8.00 29.59 15.63
C LEU A 3 7.02 30.59 16.23
N THR A 4 6.59 31.57 15.43
CA THR A 4 5.51 32.47 15.85
C THR A 4 4.16 31.75 15.79
N ASN A 5 3.18 32.22 16.58
CA ASN A 5 1.82 31.67 16.52
C ASN A 5 1.22 31.73 15.10
N GLU A 6 1.54 32.79 14.34
CA GLU A 6 1.11 32.92 12.96
C GLU A 6 1.75 31.84 12.07
N GLN A 7 3.04 31.56 12.25
CA GLN A 7 3.73 30.49 11.50
C GLN A 7 3.19 29.10 11.87
N ILE A 8 2.86 28.86 13.15
CA ILE A 8 2.22 27.62 13.60
C ILE A 8 0.85 27.47 12.93
N GLU A 9 0.04 28.54 12.90
CA GLU A 9 -1.27 28.51 12.26
C GLU A 9 -1.15 28.24 10.75
N LYS A 10 -0.20 28.89 10.06
CA LYS A 10 0.08 28.63 8.64
C LYS A 10 0.57 27.19 8.40
N LEU A 11 1.41 26.64 9.26
CA LEU A 11 1.85 25.24 9.22
C LEU A 11 0.67 24.28 9.38
N GLU A 12 -0.25 24.55 10.30
CA GLU A 12 -1.46 23.74 10.48
C GLU A 12 -2.40 23.82 9.28
N MET A 13 -2.67 25.03 8.79
CA MET A 13 -3.49 25.24 7.59
C MET A 13 -2.90 24.54 6.38
N ARG A 14 -1.57 24.55 6.28
CA ARG A 14 -0.86 23.85 5.22
C ARG A 14 -0.95 22.33 5.36
N ALA A 15 -0.75 21.79 6.57
CA ALA A 15 -0.94 20.36 6.83
C ALA A 15 -2.36 19.91 6.44
N LYS A 16 -3.36 20.74 6.71
CA LYS A 16 -4.77 20.53 6.35
C LYS A 16 -5.09 20.75 4.86
N GLY A 17 -4.18 21.32 4.06
CA GLY A 17 -4.40 21.62 2.64
C GLY A 17 -5.35 22.77 2.34
N ILE A 18 -5.54 23.66 3.31
CA ILE A 18 -6.41 24.83 3.18
C ILE A 18 -5.61 26.14 3.06
N LEU A 19 -4.28 26.08 3.15
CA LEU A 19 -3.42 27.25 2.97
C LEU A 19 -3.33 27.62 1.47
N PRO A 20 -3.57 28.89 1.08
CA PRO A 20 -3.36 29.36 -0.28
C PRO A 20 -1.93 29.11 -0.79
N GLU A 21 -1.78 28.83 -2.10
CA GLU A 21 -0.48 28.50 -2.71
C GLU A 21 0.56 29.61 -2.53
N SER A 22 0.15 30.89 -2.60
CA SER A 22 1.04 32.03 -2.34
C SER A 22 1.64 31.99 -0.95
N ASP A 23 0.81 31.71 0.05
CA ASP A 23 1.18 31.74 1.45
C ASP A 23 1.99 30.49 1.81
N ALA A 24 1.70 29.37 1.13
CA ALA A 24 2.51 28.16 1.21
C ALA A 24 3.95 28.41 0.71
N GLN A 25 4.11 29.05 -0.45
CA GLN A 25 5.42 29.37 -1.00
C GLN A 25 6.21 30.34 -0.10
N GLU A 26 5.54 31.36 0.45
CA GLU A 26 6.18 32.27 1.40
C GLU A 26 6.65 31.53 2.66
N LEU A 27 5.80 30.64 3.21
CA LEU A 27 6.15 29.82 4.37
C LEU A 27 7.32 28.88 4.06
N ASP A 28 7.36 28.25 2.87
CA ASP A 28 8.50 27.43 2.45
C ASP A 28 9.79 28.21 2.43
N GLN A 29 9.77 29.39 1.81
CA GLN A 29 10.94 30.24 1.71
C GLN A 29 11.47 30.63 3.10
N GLN A 30 10.58 31.00 4.03
CA GLN A 30 10.96 31.31 5.41
C GLN A 30 11.56 30.10 6.15
N LEU A 31 11.06 28.89 5.89
CA LEU A 31 11.59 27.66 6.49
C LEU A 31 12.94 27.26 5.88
N GLU A 32 13.17 27.52 4.58
CA GLU A 32 14.44 27.25 3.91
C GLU A 32 15.56 28.19 4.39
N GLU A 33 15.23 29.44 4.71
CA GLU A 33 16.20 30.42 5.22
C GLU A 33 16.75 30.07 6.61
N SER A 34 16.08 29.19 7.37
CA SER A 34 16.48 28.82 8.72
C SER A 34 16.31 27.33 9.00
N SER A 35 17.44 26.62 9.04
CA SER A 35 17.47 25.19 9.39
C SER A 35 16.90 24.91 10.79
N GLU A 36 16.98 25.86 11.73
CA GLU A 36 16.37 25.72 13.06
C GLU A 36 14.84 25.78 12.98
N LEU A 37 14.27 26.74 12.21
CA LEU A 37 12.82 26.85 12.02
C LEU A 37 12.27 25.64 11.28
N GLN A 38 12.99 25.13 10.29
CA GLN A 38 12.61 23.91 9.58
C GLN A 38 12.50 22.71 10.54
N LYS A 39 13.46 22.58 11.48
CA LYS A 39 13.43 21.51 12.47
C LYS A 39 12.21 21.63 13.40
N GLU A 40 11.96 22.83 13.92
CA GLU A 40 10.82 23.07 14.81
C GLU A 40 9.47 22.88 14.09
N ALA A 41 9.37 23.32 12.83
CA ALA A 41 8.21 23.09 11.98
C ALA A 41 7.94 21.60 11.79
N ASN A 42 8.99 20.81 11.54
CA ASN A 42 8.87 19.36 11.43
C ASN A 42 8.41 18.72 12.76
N GLU A 43 8.93 19.18 13.90
CA GLU A 43 8.50 18.68 15.23
C GLU A 43 7.01 18.99 15.50
N HIS A 44 6.54 20.19 15.15
CA HIS A 44 5.13 20.57 15.26
C HIS A 44 4.22 19.75 14.35
N ILE A 45 4.65 19.55 13.11
CA ILE A 45 3.98 18.73 12.11
C ILE A 45 3.85 17.28 12.62
N ASP A 46 4.94 16.70 13.14
CA ASP A 46 4.95 15.36 13.71
C ASP A 46 4.00 15.23 14.91
N LEU A 47 4.00 16.22 15.80
CA LEU A 47 3.09 16.26 16.96
C LEU A 47 1.63 16.34 16.53
N TYR A 48 1.31 17.19 15.55
CA TYR A 48 -0.03 17.30 14.98
C TYR A 48 -0.52 15.94 14.45
N PHE A 49 0.31 15.17 13.73
CA PHE A 49 -0.09 13.83 13.30
C PHE A 49 -0.19 12.82 14.41
N ALA A 50 0.71 12.85 15.40
CA ALA A 50 0.58 11.98 16.56
C ALA A 50 -0.78 12.18 17.23
N LEU A 51 -1.21 13.43 17.41
CA LEU A 51 -2.52 13.78 17.96
C LEU A 51 -3.67 13.34 17.04
N LYS A 52 -3.55 13.55 15.72
CA LYS A 52 -4.57 13.10 14.75
C LYS A 52 -4.68 11.57 14.70
N ALA A 53 -3.57 10.85 14.77
CA ALA A 53 -3.53 9.39 14.86
C ALA A 53 -4.20 8.89 16.15
N LEU A 54 -3.96 9.56 17.28
CA LEU A 54 -4.67 9.28 18.53
C LEU A 54 -6.17 9.54 18.41
N SER A 55 -6.58 10.59 17.68
CA SER A 55 -7.98 10.90 17.43
C SER A 55 -8.70 9.88 16.53
N LEU A 56 -7.96 9.08 15.76
CA LEU A 56 -8.49 7.98 14.95
C LEU A 56 -8.78 6.71 15.76
N LYS A 57 -8.24 6.60 16.97
CA LYS A 57 -8.43 5.42 17.83
C LYS A 57 -9.90 5.07 18.07
N PRO A 58 -10.81 6.02 18.40
CA PRO A 58 -12.24 5.72 18.56
C PRO A 58 -12.90 5.24 17.26
N ALA A 59 -12.52 5.81 16.11
CA ALA A 59 -13.05 5.39 14.82
C ALA A 59 -12.62 3.94 14.49
N LEU A 60 -11.34 3.60 14.73
CA LEU A 60 -10.83 2.24 14.57
C LEU A 60 -11.49 1.27 15.54
N GLN A 61 -11.72 1.69 16.79
CA GLN A 61 -12.41 0.88 17.79
C GLN A 61 -13.85 0.59 17.36
N LYS A 62 -14.58 1.59 16.86
CA LYS A 62 -15.93 1.41 16.31
C LYS A 62 -15.96 0.43 15.14
N ILE A 63 -15.02 0.54 14.20
CA ILE A 63 -14.91 -0.41 13.08
C ILE A 63 -14.66 -1.83 13.61
N HIS A 64 -13.81 -1.98 14.63
CA HIS A 64 -13.55 -3.27 15.24
C HIS A 64 -14.80 -3.86 15.91
N GLU A 65 -15.56 -3.02 16.63
CA GLU A 65 -16.84 -3.39 17.26
C GLU A 65 -17.90 -3.78 16.21
N ASP A 66 -18.05 -3.00 15.14
CA ASP A 66 -18.98 -3.28 14.03
C ASP A 66 -18.63 -4.62 13.34
N LEU A 67 -17.35 -4.88 13.10
CA LEU A 67 -16.87 -6.12 12.48
C LEU A 67 -17.03 -7.33 13.42
N ALA A 68 -16.82 -7.15 14.72
CA ALA A 68 -17.13 -8.18 15.71
C ALA A 68 -18.62 -8.51 15.73
N ALA A 69 -19.50 -7.51 15.67
CA ALA A 69 -20.95 -7.72 15.59
C ALA A 69 -21.41 -8.39 14.28
N GLU A 70 -20.69 -8.18 13.16
CA GLU A 70 -20.92 -8.85 11.88
C GLU A 70 -20.39 -10.32 11.85
N GLY A 71 -19.83 -10.81 12.96
CA GLY A 71 -19.26 -12.15 13.05
C GLY A 71 -17.97 -12.34 12.24
N ALA A 72 -17.29 -11.24 11.91
CA ALA A 72 -16.01 -11.30 11.19
C ALA A 72 -14.89 -11.95 12.02
N PHE A 73 -15.06 -11.98 13.34
CA PHE A 73 -14.13 -12.56 14.30
C PHE A 73 -14.68 -13.80 15.03
N ASP A 74 -15.79 -14.40 14.55
CA ASP A 74 -16.41 -15.61 15.14
C ASP A 74 -15.55 -16.89 15.03
N GLY A 75 -14.27 -16.76 14.69
CA GLY A 75 -13.28 -17.79 14.99
C GLY A 75 -13.03 -17.79 16.49
N ASP A 76 -13.84 -18.56 17.23
CA ASP A 76 -13.82 -18.70 18.68
C ASP A 76 -12.38 -18.80 19.23
N PRO A 77 -11.84 -17.73 19.85
CA PRO A 77 -10.52 -17.79 20.48
C PRO A 77 -10.55 -18.62 21.78
N GLY A 78 -11.74 -18.99 22.27
CA GLY A 78 -11.99 -19.67 23.54
C GLY A 78 -12.34 -21.17 23.42
N ASN A 79 -12.84 -21.68 22.29
CA ASN A 79 -13.02 -23.12 22.04
C ASN A 79 -11.91 -23.75 21.20
N SER A 80 -10.68 -23.25 21.32
CA SER A 80 -9.48 -24.03 21.02
C SER A 80 -8.97 -24.82 22.24
N GLU A 81 -9.84 -25.12 23.21
CA GLU A 81 -9.81 -26.42 23.90
C GLU A 81 -10.42 -27.52 23.00
N SER A 82 -10.03 -27.57 21.72
CA SER A 82 -9.85 -28.90 21.17
C SER A 82 -8.74 -29.49 22.03
N ASP A 83 -9.09 -30.48 22.84
CA ASP A 83 -8.19 -31.51 23.33
C ASP A 83 -7.34 -31.95 22.13
N VAL A 84 -6.27 -31.20 21.85
CA VAL A 84 -5.24 -31.60 20.91
C VAL A 84 -4.52 -32.68 21.65
N LYS A 85 -5.17 -33.85 21.67
CA LYS A 85 -4.58 -35.10 22.07
C LYS A 85 -3.28 -35.15 21.30
N VAL A 86 -2.19 -34.92 22.01
CA VAL A 86 -0.85 -35.00 21.44
C VAL A 86 -0.68 -36.47 21.12
N VAL A 87 -1.14 -36.88 19.93
CA VAL A 87 -1.00 -38.24 19.46
C VAL A 87 0.51 -38.38 19.22
N PRO A 88 1.24 -39.17 20.02
CA PRO A 88 2.63 -39.43 19.70
C PRO A 88 2.67 -40.00 18.28
N LEU A 89 3.57 -39.50 17.45
CA LEU A 89 3.78 -39.93 16.07
C LEU A 89 4.02 -41.45 16.06
N LYS A 90 2.93 -42.23 15.93
CA LYS A 90 3.01 -43.65 15.68
C LYS A 90 3.53 -43.80 14.26
N GLN A 91 4.67 -44.48 14.19
CA GLN A 91 5.31 -45.21 13.08
C GLN A 91 4.75 -44.99 11.66
N PRO A 92 5.64 -44.92 10.64
CA PRO A 92 5.26 -44.60 9.27
C PRO A 92 4.11 -45.51 8.79
N LEU A 93 2.95 -44.90 8.57
CA LEU A 93 1.84 -45.56 7.91
C LEU A 93 2.32 -46.06 6.55
N GLN A 94 2.15 -47.34 6.29
CA GLN A 94 2.31 -47.92 4.96
C GLN A 94 1.16 -47.40 4.09
N ILE A 95 1.39 -46.23 3.49
CA ILE A 95 0.44 -45.54 2.63
C ILE A 95 0.34 -46.30 1.31
N ASN A 96 -0.86 -46.79 1.03
CA ASN A 96 -1.19 -47.46 -0.21
C ASN A 96 -1.42 -46.40 -1.31
N TRP A 97 -0.40 -46.18 -2.14
CA TRP A 97 -0.32 -45.09 -3.13
C TRP A 97 -1.50 -45.03 -4.11
N GLY A 98 -2.24 -46.13 -4.30
CA GLY A 98 -3.41 -46.16 -5.18
C GLY A 98 -4.57 -45.27 -4.74
N TRP A 99 -4.71 -44.97 -3.44
CA TRP A 99 -5.83 -44.15 -2.93
C TRP A 99 -5.52 -42.65 -2.88
N LEU A 100 -4.24 -42.25 -2.92
CA LEU A 100 -3.83 -40.84 -2.86
C LEU A 100 -4.18 -40.05 -4.13
N ILE A 101 -4.26 -40.70 -5.28
CA ILE A 101 -4.54 -40.01 -6.55
C ILE A 101 -5.99 -39.49 -6.55
N ALA A 102 -6.95 -40.26 -6.04
CA ALA A 102 -8.35 -39.85 -5.98
C ALA A 102 -8.63 -38.74 -4.94
N ALA A 103 -7.95 -38.78 -3.78
CA ALA A 103 -8.10 -37.75 -2.75
C ALA A 103 -7.47 -36.39 -3.17
N SER A 104 -6.45 -36.40 -4.03
CA SER A 104 -5.78 -35.17 -4.50
C SER A 104 -6.70 -34.26 -5.33
N VAL A 105 -7.56 -34.85 -6.17
CA VAL A 105 -8.50 -34.09 -7.02
C VAL A 105 -9.56 -33.42 -6.16
N PHE A 106 -10.05 -34.10 -5.12
CA PHE A 106 -11.02 -33.54 -4.19
C PHE A 106 -10.42 -32.39 -3.36
N LEU A 107 -9.20 -32.55 -2.83
CA LEU A 107 -8.52 -31.49 -2.08
C LEU A 107 -8.17 -30.27 -2.93
N CYS A 108 -7.81 -30.44 -4.21
CA CYS A 108 -7.58 -29.32 -5.11
C CYS A 108 -8.88 -28.56 -5.42
N VAL A 109 -9.99 -29.24 -5.74
CA VAL A 109 -11.26 -28.58 -6.05
C VAL A 109 -11.86 -27.90 -4.82
N PHE A 110 -11.86 -28.58 -3.67
CA PHE A 110 -12.37 -28.00 -2.41
C PHE A 110 -11.45 -26.91 -1.86
N GLY A 111 -10.13 -27.09 -1.98
CA GLY A 111 -9.12 -26.10 -1.57
C GLY A 111 -9.19 -24.82 -2.42
N ILE A 112 -9.33 -24.93 -3.74
CA ILE A 112 -9.51 -23.77 -4.63
C ILE A 112 -10.84 -23.06 -4.34
N GLY A 113 -11.90 -23.82 -4.02
CA GLY A 113 -13.20 -23.26 -3.62
C GLY A 113 -13.12 -22.46 -2.31
N ILE A 114 -12.47 -23.01 -1.28
CA ILE A 114 -12.27 -22.33 0.01
C ILE A 114 -11.37 -21.10 -0.14
N LEU A 115 -10.30 -21.16 -0.93
CA LEU A 115 -9.42 -20.02 -1.16
C LEU A 115 -10.15 -18.86 -1.87
N ASN A 116 -11.01 -19.15 -2.86
CA ASN A 116 -11.82 -18.12 -3.51
C ASN A 116 -12.94 -17.56 -2.62
N PHE A 117 -13.59 -18.40 -1.81
CA PHE A 117 -14.65 -17.95 -0.89
C PHE A 117 -14.10 -17.12 0.28
N ASN A 118 -12.91 -17.44 0.77
CA ASN A 118 -12.26 -16.68 1.84
C ASN A 118 -11.64 -15.36 1.32
N HIS A 119 -11.29 -15.26 0.03
CA HIS A 119 -10.82 -14.02 -0.60
C HIS A 119 -11.90 -12.92 -0.49
N GLN A 120 -13.17 -13.23 -0.82
CA GLN A 120 -14.25 -12.22 -0.74
C GLN A 120 -14.53 -11.67 0.67
N ARG A 121 -14.40 -12.48 1.74
CA ARG A 121 -14.64 -12.00 3.12
C ARG A 121 -13.46 -11.20 3.66
N ASN A 122 -12.24 -11.67 3.42
CA ASN A 122 -11.03 -10.95 3.87
C ASN A 122 -10.81 -9.66 3.08
N ASP A 123 -11.06 -9.64 1.77
CA ASP A 123 -10.88 -8.44 0.95
C ASP A 123 -11.78 -7.29 1.43
N ARG A 124 -12.99 -7.59 1.92
CA ARG A 124 -13.88 -6.56 2.51
C ARG A 124 -13.32 -5.99 3.81
N LEU A 125 -12.78 -6.84 4.68
CA LEU A 125 -12.15 -6.41 5.95
C LEU A 125 -10.94 -5.52 5.69
N TYR A 126 -10.04 -5.99 4.81
CA TYR A 126 -8.87 -5.23 4.41
C TYR A 126 -9.24 -3.94 3.67
N ALA A 127 -10.24 -3.96 2.78
CA ALA A 127 -10.69 -2.75 2.09
C ALA A 127 -11.27 -1.71 3.06
N ARG A 128 -12.01 -2.10 4.11
CA ARG A 128 -12.60 -1.17 5.09
C ARG A 128 -11.54 -0.54 5.99
N TYR A 129 -10.61 -1.33 6.51
CA TYR A 129 -9.45 -0.82 7.26
C TYR A 129 -8.51 0.01 6.38
N ALA A 130 -8.16 -0.49 5.20
CA ALA A 130 -7.26 0.20 4.29
C ALA A 130 -7.87 1.48 3.72
N SER A 131 -9.17 1.55 3.44
CA SER A 131 -9.82 2.79 2.97
C SER A 131 -9.86 3.86 4.05
N THR A 132 -10.20 3.52 5.28
CA THR A 132 -10.23 4.47 6.41
C THR A 132 -8.84 4.98 6.79
N LEU A 133 -7.83 4.10 6.83
CA LEU A 133 -6.45 4.54 6.97
C LEU A 133 -5.98 5.32 5.73
N SER A 134 -6.31 4.87 4.52
CA SER A 134 -5.94 5.54 3.28
C SER A 134 -6.53 6.94 3.18
N GLU A 135 -7.80 7.17 3.50
CA GLU A 135 -8.41 8.50 3.46
C GLU A 135 -7.77 9.42 4.49
N ALA A 136 -7.51 8.92 5.70
CA ALA A 136 -6.78 9.66 6.72
C ALA A 136 -5.35 10.02 6.27
N TYR A 137 -4.65 9.11 5.56
CA TYR A 137 -3.28 9.31 5.08
C TYR A 137 -3.18 10.05 3.74
N THR A 138 -4.15 9.97 2.84
CA THR A 138 -4.08 10.59 1.49
C THR A 138 -4.56 12.03 1.48
N ALA A 139 -5.47 12.40 2.39
CA ALA A 139 -5.78 13.80 2.65
C ALA A 139 -4.54 14.54 3.19
N ASP A 140 -3.65 13.85 3.90
CA ASP A 140 -2.38 14.40 4.40
C ASP A 140 -1.22 14.24 3.41
N ALA A 141 -1.05 13.11 2.72
CA ALA A 141 0.17 12.88 1.92
C ALA A 141 0.36 13.85 0.74
N ASN A 142 -0.72 14.42 0.18
CA ASN A 142 -0.63 15.45 -0.86
C ASN A 142 -0.24 16.84 -0.33
N THR A 143 -0.49 17.11 0.95
CA THR A 143 -0.11 18.36 1.65
C THR A 143 1.21 18.25 2.41
N LEU A 144 1.63 17.03 2.75
CA LEU A 144 2.81 16.73 3.56
C LEU A 144 3.99 16.12 2.82
N GLY A 145 3.75 15.55 1.63
CA GLY A 145 4.83 15.05 0.77
C GLY A 145 5.82 16.14 0.35
N GLY A 146 5.53 17.42 0.56
CA GLY A 146 6.46 18.52 0.26
C GLY A 146 7.70 18.56 1.16
N PHE A 147 7.56 18.26 2.45
CA PHE A 147 8.48 18.78 3.48
C PHE A 147 9.58 17.84 3.95
N THR A 148 9.40 16.53 3.85
CA THR A 148 10.44 15.58 4.27
C THR A 148 10.64 14.49 3.23
N GLN A 149 11.89 14.10 3.02
CA GLN A 149 12.25 12.98 2.15
C GLN A 149 11.50 11.70 2.52
N LYS A 150 11.29 11.47 3.83
CA LYS A 150 10.52 10.35 4.36
C LYS A 150 9.03 10.42 3.98
N GLY A 151 8.42 11.62 3.99
CA GLY A 151 7.05 11.83 3.53
C GLY A 151 6.87 11.50 2.04
N LYS A 152 7.82 11.93 1.19
CA LYS A 152 7.84 11.57 -0.24
C LYS A 152 7.90 10.05 -0.44
N GLU A 153 8.76 9.36 0.30
CA GLU A 153 8.89 7.90 0.20
C GLU A 153 7.60 7.17 0.60
N VAL A 154 6.92 7.60 1.67
CA VAL A 154 5.63 7.04 2.07
C VAL A 154 4.57 7.27 1.00
N PHE A 155 4.49 8.49 0.43
CA PHE A 155 3.56 8.81 -0.64
C PHE A 155 3.77 7.89 -1.86
N TYR A 156 5.01 7.71 -2.32
CA TYR A 156 5.30 6.85 -3.46
C TYR A 156 5.01 5.37 -3.16
N TYR A 157 5.35 4.91 -1.96
CA TYR A 157 5.06 3.54 -1.53
C TYR A 157 3.55 3.25 -1.48
N GLU A 158 2.75 4.19 -0.95
CA GLU A 158 1.29 4.05 -0.90
C GLU A 158 0.66 4.04 -2.29
N ASN A 159 1.12 4.92 -3.19
CA ASN A 159 0.70 4.92 -4.58
C ASN A 159 1.08 3.61 -5.30
N PHE A 160 2.28 3.11 -5.07
CA PHE A 160 2.71 1.81 -5.59
C PHE A 160 1.78 0.68 -5.13
N ARG A 161 1.57 0.55 -3.82
CA ARG A 161 0.74 -0.50 -3.22
C ARG A 161 -0.70 -0.46 -3.75
N LYS A 162 -1.30 0.72 -3.81
CA LYS A 162 -2.66 0.91 -4.37
C LYS A 162 -2.72 0.61 -5.85
N GLY A 163 -1.72 1.07 -6.62
CA GLY A 163 -1.61 0.81 -8.05
C GLY A 163 -1.55 -0.69 -8.37
N VAL A 164 -0.74 -1.45 -7.64
CA VAL A 164 -0.67 -2.92 -7.77
C VAL A 164 -1.99 -3.58 -7.40
N SER A 165 -2.63 -3.15 -6.31
CA SER A 165 -3.95 -3.66 -5.91
C SER A 165 -5.01 -3.43 -6.99
N LEU A 166 -5.05 -2.25 -7.62
CA LEU A 166 -5.97 -1.96 -8.72
C LEU A 166 -5.71 -2.85 -9.95
N LEU A 167 -4.45 -3.17 -10.25
CA LEU A 167 -4.13 -4.11 -11.33
C LEU A 167 -4.62 -5.54 -11.06
N GLN A 168 -4.52 -6.00 -9.81
CA GLN A 168 -5.04 -7.31 -9.41
C GLN A 168 -6.56 -7.40 -9.61
N HIS A 169 -7.27 -6.28 -9.45
CA HIS A 169 -8.71 -6.17 -9.68
C HIS A 169 -9.09 -5.80 -11.12
N ASN A 170 -8.15 -5.93 -12.06
CA ASN A 170 -8.35 -5.62 -13.48
C ASN A 170 -8.85 -4.19 -13.75
N GLN A 171 -8.35 -3.21 -12.99
CA GLN A 171 -8.63 -1.78 -13.17
C GLN A 171 -7.39 -1.00 -13.64
N PRO A 172 -6.85 -1.31 -14.85
CA PRO A 172 -5.60 -0.73 -15.32
C PRO A 172 -5.66 0.79 -15.48
N ASP A 173 -6.78 1.35 -15.96
CA ASP A 173 -6.98 2.80 -16.12
C ASP A 173 -6.73 3.58 -14.83
N LYS A 174 -7.19 3.05 -13.69
CA LYS A 174 -7.01 3.68 -12.37
C LYS A 174 -5.63 3.42 -11.78
N ALA A 175 -5.01 2.29 -12.13
CA ALA A 175 -3.69 1.94 -11.64
C ALA A 175 -2.58 2.79 -12.26
N ILE A 176 -2.69 3.11 -13.55
CA ILE A 176 -1.70 3.87 -14.31
C ILE A 176 -1.28 5.18 -13.64
N PRO A 177 -2.18 6.10 -13.24
CA PRO A 177 -1.77 7.37 -12.62
C PRO A 177 -1.03 7.16 -11.28
N LEU A 178 -1.44 6.16 -10.48
CA LEU A 178 -0.78 5.87 -9.19
C LEU A 178 0.63 5.29 -9.39
N LEU A 179 0.77 4.31 -10.29
CA LEU A 179 2.07 3.70 -10.60
C LEU A 179 3.00 4.69 -11.29
N LYS A 180 2.47 5.60 -12.12
CA LYS A 180 3.23 6.70 -12.70
C LYS A 180 3.74 7.66 -11.64
N ALA A 181 2.92 8.04 -10.66
CA ALA A 181 3.39 8.84 -9.52
C ALA A 181 4.48 8.10 -8.73
N ALA A 182 4.27 6.82 -8.40
CA ALA A 182 5.23 6.01 -7.65
C ALA A 182 6.58 5.80 -8.36
N SER A 183 6.59 5.78 -9.69
CA SER A 183 7.83 5.72 -10.51
C SER A 183 8.74 6.94 -10.37
N GLN A 184 8.27 8.04 -9.76
CA GLN A 184 9.07 9.23 -9.47
C GLN A 184 9.80 9.14 -8.12
N SER A 185 9.74 7.99 -7.44
CA SER A 185 10.42 7.79 -6.17
C SER A 185 11.94 7.90 -6.30
N SER A 186 12.57 8.55 -5.33
CA SER A 186 14.02 8.54 -5.16
C SER A 186 14.54 7.21 -4.60
N ASN A 187 13.66 6.37 -4.07
CA ASN A 187 14.00 5.03 -3.62
C ASN A 187 14.05 4.08 -4.83
N PRO A 188 15.24 3.55 -5.20
CA PRO A 188 15.40 2.76 -6.42
C PRO A 188 14.48 1.55 -6.48
N LYS A 189 14.25 0.88 -5.34
CA LYS A 189 13.40 -0.31 -5.29
C LYS A 189 11.95 0.02 -5.64
N ILE A 190 11.41 1.10 -5.07
CA ILE A 190 10.02 1.52 -5.34
C ILE A 190 9.89 2.00 -6.78
N GLN A 191 10.87 2.76 -7.28
CA GLN A 191 10.89 3.24 -8.66
C GLN A 191 10.89 2.06 -9.65
N GLU A 192 11.82 1.13 -9.53
CA GLU A 192 11.95 -0.02 -10.44
C GLU A 192 10.70 -0.92 -10.42
N ASP A 193 10.16 -1.20 -9.24
CA ASP A 193 8.90 -1.95 -9.08
C ASP A 193 7.76 -1.20 -9.77
N SER A 194 7.63 0.10 -9.53
CA SER A 194 6.56 0.92 -10.12
C SER A 194 6.66 0.99 -11.64
N GLU A 195 7.85 1.13 -12.21
CA GLU A 195 8.06 1.16 -13.67
C GLU A 195 7.67 -0.17 -14.33
N TRP A 196 8.03 -1.29 -13.71
CA TRP A 196 7.62 -2.60 -14.19
C TRP A 196 6.10 -2.79 -14.14
N PHE A 197 5.48 -2.54 -13.00
CA PHE A 197 4.03 -2.68 -12.87
C PHE A 197 3.27 -1.68 -13.75
N LEU A 198 3.81 -0.48 -13.96
CA LEU A 198 3.24 0.49 -14.90
C LEU A 198 3.28 -0.04 -16.34
N THR A 199 4.37 -0.72 -16.73
CA THR A 199 4.46 -1.41 -18.04
C THR A 199 3.34 -2.44 -18.19
N LEU A 200 3.14 -3.29 -17.17
CA LEU A 200 2.06 -4.27 -17.15
C LEU A 200 0.67 -3.62 -17.15
N ALA A 201 0.51 -2.48 -16.48
CA ALA A 201 -0.73 -1.71 -16.49
C ALA A 201 -1.11 -1.26 -17.89
N TYR A 202 -0.16 -0.68 -18.64
CA TYR A 202 -0.40 -0.28 -20.03
C TYR A 202 -0.77 -1.46 -20.93
N LEU A 203 -0.14 -2.63 -20.75
CA LEU A 203 -0.52 -3.83 -21.50
C LEU A 203 -1.93 -4.30 -21.21
N LYS A 204 -2.31 -4.36 -19.93
CA LYS A 204 -3.68 -4.65 -19.51
C LYS A 204 -4.67 -3.62 -20.02
N ASN A 205 -4.22 -2.37 -20.24
CA ASN A 205 -5.02 -1.31 -20.84
C ASN A 205 -5.01 -1.27 -22.36
N HIS A 206 -4.44 -2.29 -23.02
CA HIS A 206 -4.27 -2.35 -24.47
C HIS A 206 -3.44 -1.20 -25.09
N ASP A 207 -2.74 -0.40 -24.28
CA ASP A 207 -1.81 0.63 -24.74
C ASP A 207 -0.41 0.04 -24.96
N ARG A 208 -0.28 -0.71 -26.04
CA ARG A 208 0.99 -1.36 -26.43
C ARG A 208 2.12 -0.36 -26.69
N SER A 209 1.79 0.85 -27.16
CA SER A 209 2.77 1.89 -27.45
C SER A 209 3.47 2.35 -26.17
N SER A 210 2.69 2.73 -25.14
CA SER A 210 3.23 3.11 -23.84
C SER A 210 3.96 1.94 -23.17
N ALA A 211 3.40 0.73 -23.23
CA ALA A 211 4.06 -0.45 -22.69
C ALA A 211 5.44 -0.69 -23.32
N LYS A 212 5.54 -0.64 -24.65
CA LYS A 212 6.81 -0.82 -25.37
C LYS A 212 7.82 0.26 -25.01
N LYS A 213 7.38 1.50 -24.82
CA LYS A 213 8.25 2.62 -24.36
C LYS A 213 8.87 2.32 -22.99
N TYR A 214 8.06 1.92 -22.01
CA TYR A 214 8.57 1.62 -20.66
C TYR A 214 9.40 0.32 -20.63
N ALA A 215 8.99 -0.73 -21.35
CA ALA A 215 9.79 -1.95 -21.50
C ALA A 215 11.17 -1.65 -22.08
N THR A 216 11.25 -0.76 -23.08
CA THR A 216 12.53 -0.33 -23.67
C THR A 216 13.40 0.45 -22.71
N LYS A 217 12.80 1.35 -21.92
CA LYS A 217 13.52 2.04 -20.84
C LYS A 217 14.12 1.04 -19.85
N ILE A 218 13.32 0.08 -19.37
CA ILE A 218 13.75 -0.92 -18.38
C ILE A 218 14.84 -1.84 -18.95
N ALA A 219 14.69 -2.29 -20.19
CA ALA A 219 15.66 -3.15 -20.87
C ALA A 219 17.01 -2.45 -21.15
N GLY A 220 16.99 -1.12 -21.32
CA GLY A 220 18.20 -0.30 -21.50
C GLY A 220 18.93 0.05 -20.19
N SER A 221 18.22 0.00 -19.04
CA SER A 221 18.79 0.32 -17.73
C SER A 221 19.59 -0.86 -17.17
N THR A 222 20.93 -0.74 -17.18
CA THR A 222 21.82 -1.75 -16.58
C THR A 222 21.65 -1.76 -15.07
N GLY A 223 21.31 -2.92 -14.49
CA GLY A 223 21.09 -3.07 -13.05
C GLY A 223 19.63 -2.96 -12.60
N HIS A 224 18.71 -2.60 -13.50
CA HIS A 224 17.27 -2.63 -13.18
C HIS A 224 16.82 -4.07 -12.92
N ARG A 225 16.17 -4.35 -11.79
CA ARG A 225 15.85 -5.73 -11.38
C ARG A 225 14.92 -6.51 -12.31
N PHE A 226 14.19 -5.81 -13.18
CA PHE A 226 13.31 -6.38 -14.22
C PHE A 226 13.88 -6.30 -15.65
N ASN A 227 15.19 -6.08 -15.81
CA ASN A 227 15.81 -5.90 -17.12
C ASN A 227 15.55 -7.10 -18.07
N ASP A 228 15.76 -8.33 -17.59
CA ASP A 228 15.59 -9.54 -18.41
C ASP A 228 14.12 -9.74 -18.79
N ASN A 229 13.19 -9.54 -17.85
CA ASN A 229 11.76 -9.61 -18.12
C ASN A 229 11.33 -8.58 -19.17
N ALA A 230 11.88 -7.36 -19.12
CA ALA A 230 11.57 -6.33 -20.09
C ALA A 230 12.12 -6.65 -21.49
N LYS A 231 13.32 -7.23 -21.59
CA LYS A 231 13.88 -7.69 -22.88
C LYS A 231 13.01 -8.78 -23.52
N HIS A 232 12.56 -9.74 -22.72
CA HIS A 232 11.62 -10.76 -23.19
C HIS A 232 10.30 -10.13 -23.63
N LEU A 233 9.76 -9.21 -22.83
CA LEU A 233 8.51 -8.56 -23.17
C LEU A 233 8.62 -7.72 -24.46
N GLN A 234 9.77 -7.11 -24.75
CA GLN A 234 9.97 -6.36 -25.99
C GLN A 234 9.90 -7.22 -27.25
N SER A 235 10.31 -8.49 -27.21
CA SER A 235 10.19 -9.37 -28.39
C SER A 235 8.73 -9.70 -28.71
N ASP A 236 7.86 -9.62 -27.71
CA ASP A 236 6.45 -10.01 -27.81
C ASP A 236 5.53 -8.81 -28.16
N LEU A 237 6.06 -7.57 -28.13
CA LEU A 237 5.34 -6.31 -28.36
C LEU A 237 5.64 -5.65 -29.72
#